data_AF-A0A413T078-F1
#
_entry.id   AF-A0A413T078-F1
#
_cell.length_a   1.000
_cell.length_b   1.000
_cell.length_c   1.000
_cell.angle_alpha   90.00
_cell.angle_beta   90.00
_cell.angle_gamma   90.00
#
_symmetry.space_group_name_H-M   'P 1'
#
loop_
_entity.id
_entity.type
_entity.pdbx_description
1 polymer ?
#
loop_
_entity_poly.entity_id
_entity_poly.type
_entity_poly.pdbx_seq_one_letter_code
_entity_poly.pdbx_strand_id
1 'polypeptide(L)' 'MKRNVIKLFVLGLLLCGLCYSYSLKKSGNASLNMSELTIRNMEALANDENTDYTCWGIGDIDCYGVKVKLKIDDWSLGF' A
#
# COMPACT_ATOMS: atom_id res chain seq x y z
N MET A 1 35.30 -41.38 -12.06
CA MET A 1 34.74 -40.98 -10.74
C MET A 1 34.77 -39.47 -10.49
N LYS A 2 35.90 -38.75 -10.65
CA LYS A 2 36.01 -37.31 -10.38
C LYS A 2 34.98 -36.39 -11.08
N ARG A 3 34.54 -36.74 -12.29
CA ARG A 3 33.54 -35.95 -13.04
C ARG A 3 32.10 -36.11 -12.52
N ASN A 4 31.77 -37.27 -11.95
CA ASN A 4 30.44 -37.52 -11.38
C ASN A 4 30.31 -36.90 -9.98
N VAL A 5 31.39 -36.84 -9.19
CA VAL A 5 31.35 -36.15 -7.89
C VAL A 5 31.16 -34.63 -8.04
N ILE A 6 31.73 -34.02 -9.09
CA ILE A 6 31.51 -32.59 -9.40
C ILE A 6 30.04 -32.36 -9.79
N LYS A 7 29.45 -33.23 -10.63
CA LYS A 7 28.04 -33.12 -11.01
C LYS A 7 27.09 -33.27 -9.82
N LEU A 8 27.37 -34.20 -8.91
CA LEU A 8 26.57 -34.38 -7.69
C LEU A 8 26.70 -33.19 -6.75
N PHE A 9 27.90 -32.60 -6.62
CA PHE A 9 28.11 -31.40 -5.83
C PHE A 9 27.34 -30.19 -6.36
N VAL A 10 27.38 -29.96 -7.68
CA VAL A 10 26.63 -28.88 -8.33
C VAL A 10 25.11 -29.09 -8.18
N LEU A 11 24.64 -30.33 -8.31
CA LEU A 11 23.22 -30.65 -8.11
C LEU A 11 22.79 -30.42 -6.66
N GLY A 12 23.63 -30.74 -5.69
CA GLY A 12 23.41 -30.46 -4.27
C GLY A 12 23.32 -28.97 -3.97
N LEU A 13 24.20 -28.15 -4.54
CA LEU A 13 24.16 -26.69 -4.41
C LEU A 13 22.87 -26.08 -4.99
N LEU A 14 22.44 -26.55 -6.16
CA LEU A 14 21.18 -26.14 -6.78
C LEU A 14 19.97 -26.46 -5.89
N LEU A 15 19.91 -27.69 -5.35
CA LEU A 15 18.84 -28.10 -4.44
C LEU A 15 18.84 -27.29 -3.14
N CYS A 16 20.00 -27.05 -2.54
CA CYS A 16 20.12 -26.19 -1.36
C CYS A 16 19.66 -24.75 -1.63
N GLY A 17 20.02 -24.17 -2.77
CA GLY A 17 19.58 -22.83 -3.17
C GLY A 17 18.05 -22.73 -3.36
N LEU A 18 17.44 -23.76 -3.96
CA LEU A 18 15.98 -23.84 -4.12
C LEU A 18 15.26 -23.96 -2.77
N CYS A 19 15.75 -24.80 -1.85
CA CYS A 19 15.18 -24.94 -0.51
C CYS A 19 15.32 -23.65 0.32
N TYR A 20 16.46 -22.97 0.21
CA TYR A 20 16.71 -21.69 0.89
C TYR A 20 15.78 -20.59 0.38
N SER A 21 15.66 -20.44 -0.94
CA SER A 21 14.78 -19.43 -1.55
C SER A 21 13.29 -19.68 -1.28
N TYR A 22 12.85 -20.94 -1.23
CA TYR A 22 11.49 -21.31 -0.81
C TYR A 22 11.22 -20.93 0.65
N SER A 23 12.18 -21.20 1.53
CA SER A 23 12.07 -20.85 2.96
C SER A 23 12.05 -19.33 3.17
N LEU A 24 12.86 -18.59 2.40
CA LEU A 24 12.89 -17.13 2.43
C LEU A 24 11.57 -16.53 1.92
N LYS A 25 10.98 -17.06 0.85
CA LYS A 25 9.67 -16.62 0.34
C LYS A 25 8.56 -16.83 1.37
N LYS A 26 8.58 -17.95 2.10
CA LYS A 26 7.63 -18.21 3.18
C LYS A 26 7.78 -17.21 4.34
N SER A 27 9.01 -16.81 4.66
CA SER A 27 9.30 -15.77 5.67
C SER A 27 8.98 -14.36 5.18
N GLY A 28 9.13 -14.09 3.87
CA GLY A 28 8.87 -12.79 3.24
C GLY A 28 7.41 -12.35 3.29
N ASN A 29 6.46 -13.30 3.37
CA ASN A 29 5.04 -13.00 3.57
C ASN A 29 4.77 -12.26 4.90
N ALA A 30 5.62 -12.45 5.92
CA ALA A 30 5.52 -11.68 7.16
C ALA A 30 6.00 -10.22 6.99
N SER A 31 6.94 -9.96 6.07
CA SER A 31 7.42 -8.61 5.76
C SER A 31 6.43 -7.81 4.91
N LEU A 32 5.62 -8.48 4.07
CA LEU A 32 4.61 -7.83 3.23
C LEU A 32 3.46 -7.23 4.05
N ASN A 33 3.12 -7.80 5.21
CA ASN A 33 2.07 -7.25 6.09
C ASN A 33 2.44 -5.88 6.69
N MET A 34 3.73 -5.62 6.94
CA MET A 34 4.17 -4.32 7.47
C MET A 34 4.26 -3.23 6.38
N SER A 35 4.52 -3.66 5.14
CA SER A 35 4.46 -2.82 3.94
C SER A 35 3.04 -2.33 3.68
N GLU A 36 2.01 -3.16 3.87
CA GLU A 36 0.63 -2.78 3.57
C GLU A 36 0.10 -1.64 4.45
N LEU A 37 0.37 -1.67 5.77
CA LEU A 37 0.00 -0.56 6.66
C LEU A 37 0.77 0.73 6.33
N THR A 38 2.05 0.60 6.01
CA THR A 38 2.89 1.77 5.70
C THR A 38 2.46 2.40 4.37
N ILE A 39 2.13 1.60 3.35
CA ILE A 39 1.57 2.07 2.08
C ILE A 39 0.22 2.75 2.30
N ARG A 40 -0.70 2.14 3.06
CA ARG A 40 -1.99 2.77 3.38
C ARG A 40 -1.86 4.10 4.12
N ASN A 41 -0.92 4.22 5.05
CA ASN A 41 -0.70 5.48 5.76
C ASN A 41 -0.08 6.56 4.86
N MET A 42 0.78 6.17 3.92
CA MET A 42 1.30 7.09 2.90
C MET A 42 0.19 7.52 1.95
N GLU A 43 -0.68 6.62 1.52
CA GLU A 43 -1.86 6.92 0.71
C GLU A 43 -2.85 7.81 1.45
N ALA A 44 -3.11 7.58 2.74
CA ALA A 44 -3.97 8.45 3.56
C ALA A 44 -3.37 9.85 3.78
N LEU A 45 -2.04 9.96 3.83
CA LEU A 45 -1.35 11.25 3.98
C LEU A 45 -1.23 12.00 2.64
N ALA A 46 -1.17 11.28 1.52
CA ALA A 46 -1.10 11.83 0.17
C ALA A 46 -2.47 11.99 -0.51
N ASN A 47 -3.51 11.37 0.03
CA ASN A 47 -4.91 11.66 -0.27
C ASN A 47 -5.23 13.00 0.39
N ASP A 48 -4.70 14.04 -0.23
CA ASP A 48 -5.08 15.43 -0.05
C ASP A 48 -6.61 15.47 0.02
N GLU A 49 -7.16 16.00 1.11
CA GLU A 49 -8.60 16.23 1.25
C GLU A 49 -9.03 17.37 0.33
N ASN A 50 -8.79 17.24 -0.98
CA ASN A 50 -9.36 18.08 -2.01
C ASN A 50 -10.73 17.55 -2.40
N THR A 51 -11.57 17.34 -1.39
CA THR A 51 -13.01 17.38 -1.57
C THR A 51 -13.34 18.82 -1.96
N ASP A 52 -13.45 19.09 -3.26
CA ASP A 52 -13.79 20.42 -3.77
C ASP A 52 -15.18 20.80 -3.28
N TYR A 53 -15.20 21.52 -2.16
CA TYR A 53 -16.43 22.03 -1.56
C TYR A 53 -16.83 23.33 -2.24
N THR A 54 -18.04 23.37 -2.81
CA THR A 54 -18.64 24.63 -3.25
C THR A 54 -19.38 25.28 -2.09
N CYS A 55 -18.90 26.45 -1.65
CA CYS A 55 -19.49 27.23 -0.57
C CYS A 55 -20.46 28.28 -1.14
N TRP A 56 -21.69 28.39 -0.60
CA TRP A 56 -22.69 29.35 -1.09
C TRP A 56 -23.37 30.17 0.02
N GLY A 57 -23.50 31.48 -0.22
CA GLY A 57 -24.13 32.44 0.68
C GLY A 57 -23.30 32.78 1.93
N ILE A 58 -23.83 33.66 2.78
CA ILE A 58 -23.27 34.00 4.10
C ILE A 58 -24.15 33.34 5.17
N GLY A 59 -23.54 32.61 6.11
CA GLY A 59 -24.26 31.84 7.13
C GLY A 59 -23.35 31.42 8.27
N ASP A 60 -23.64 30.32 8.94
CA ASP A 60 -22.89 29.86 10.13
C ASP A 60 -22.05 28.61 9.90
N ILE A 61 -22.07 28.04 8.69
CA ILE A 61 -21.30 26.85 8.33
C ILE A 61 -19.89 27.27 7.93
N ASP A 62 -18.87 26.69 8.55
CA ASP A 62 -17.48 26.97 8.18
C ASP A 62 -17.10 26.25 6.87
N CYS A 63 -16.63 27.02 5.90
CA CYS A 63 -16.17 26.54 4.59
C CYS A 63 -14.87 27.28 4.23
N TYR A 64 -13.73 26.60 4.35
CA TYR A 64 -12.39 27.19 4.17
C TYR A 64 -12.15 28.45 5.04
N GLY A 65 -12.67 28.49 6.26
CA GLY A 65 -12.57 29.65 7.16
C GLY A 65 -13.54 30.80 6.83
N VAL A 66 -14.46 30.60 5.88
CA VAL A 66 -15.56 31.53 5.58
C VAL A 66 -16.89 30.93 6.02
N LYS A 67 -17.69 31.78 6.67
CA LYS A 67 -19.00 31.45 7.20
C LYS A 67 -20.08 31.52 6.12
N VAL A 68 -20.58 30.37 5.68
CA VAL A 68 -21.53 30.23 4.56
C VAL A 68 -22.84 29.56 4.96
N LYS A 69 -23.84 29.65 4.08
CA LYS A 69 -25.17 29.05 4.33
C LYS A 69 -25.25 27.60 3.86
N LEU A 70 -24.46 27.24 2.85
CA LEU A 70 -24.47 25.92 2.23
C LEU A 70 -23.04 25.52 1.85
N LYS A 71 -22.69 24.28 2.16
CA LYS A 71 -21.46 23.61 1.71
C LYS A 71 -21.89 22.39 0.90
N ILE A 72 -21.47 22.31 -0.36
CA ILE A 72 -21.81 21.22 -1.28
C ILE A 72 -20.53 20.47 -1.63
N ASP A 73 -20.53 19.17 -1.39
CA ASP A 73 -19.40 18.29 -1.63
C ASP A 73 -19.59 17.63 -3.00
N ASP A 74 -18.60 17.71 -3.89
CA ASP A 74 -18.75 17.27 -5.29
C ASP A 74 -19.06 15.76 -5.38
N TRP A 75 -20.25 15.45 -5.90
CA TRP A 75 -20.73 14.16 -6.41
C TRP A 75 -21.28 13.01 -5.52
N SER A 76 -21.75 13.25 -4.30
CA SER A 76 -22.63 12.26 -3.63
C SER A 76 -24.08 12.73 -3.54
N LEU A 77 -24.89 12.38 -4.54
CA LEU A 77 -26.34 12.24 -4.38
C LEU A 77 -26.61 10.88 -3.72
N GLY A 78 -26.43 10.81 -2.40
CA GLY A 78 -26.93 9.68 -1.62
C GLY A 78 -28.45 9.73 -1.59
N PHE A 79 -29.10 8.82 -2.33
CA PHE A 79 -30.50 8.43 -2.11
C PHE A 79 -30.60 7.49 -0.91
#